data_AF-A0A1P9WVZ9-F1
#
_entry.id   AF-A0A1P9WVZ9-F1
#
_cell.length_a   1.000
_cell.length_b   1.000
_cell.length_c   1.000
_cell.angle_alpha   90.00
_cell.angle_beta   90.00
_cell.angle_gamma   90.00
#
_symmetry.space_group_name_H-M   'P 1'
#
loop_
_entity.id
_entity.type
_entity.pdbx_description
1 polymer ?
#
loop_
_entity_poly.entity_id
_entity_poly.type
_entity_poly.pdbx_seq_one_letter_code
_entity_poly.pdbx_strand_id
1 'polypeptide(L)'
;MINHSNENTLLDDANSYDVNKQLMGEISSDFVKVADQLKEASYQIRKRGFSDYPVFVASRREVPVGQLLIGATELENKWNYKASFVDEFIQRALIGPESVELWKENYKTPDEYCCLFVVHGDFAGFVYIPYPED
;
A
#
# COMPACT_ATOMS: atom_id res chain seq x y z
N MET A 1 -26.63 40.81 1.29
CA MET A 1 -25.75 40.66 2.48
C MET A 1 -26.31 39.50 3.27
N ILE A 2 -25.67 38.36 3.48
CA ILE A 2 -24.28 37.93 3.30
C ILE A 2 -24.36 36.41 3.05
N ASN A 3 -23.46 35.89 2.20
CA ASN A 3 -23.23 34.47 1.92
C ASN A 3 -23.25 33.61 3.19
N HIS A 4 -23.77 32.40 3.11
CA HIS A 4 -23.04 31.25 3.64
C HIS A 4 -23.01 30.14 2.59
N SER A 5 -21.80 30.02 2.05
CA SER A 5 -21.29 29.13 1.03
C SER A 5 -21.57 27.65 1.30
N ASN A 6 -21.74 26.93 0.20
CA ASN A 6 -21.53 25.48 0.08
C ASN A 6 -20.15 25.08 0.63
N GLU A 7 -20.08 24.48 1.80
CA GLU A 7 -18.84 23.84 2.28
C GLU A 7 -19.17 22.60 3.14
N ASN A 8 -19.85 21.60 2.57
CA ASN A 8 -19.71 20.22 3.11
C ASN A 8 -20.02 19.08 2.13
N THR A 9 -20.07 19.33 0.82
CA THR A 9 -20.43 18.29 -0.16
C THR A 9 -19.23 17.72 -0.91
N LEU A 10 -18.02 18.26 -0.69
CA LEU A 10 -16.80 17.89 -1.43
C LEU A 10 -15.93 16.84 -0.72
N LEU A 11 -16.19 16.54 0.55
CA LEU A 11 -15.39 15.61 1.36
C LEU A 11 -16.00 14.20 1.49
N ASP A 12 -17.29 14.03 1.17
CA ASP A 12 -17.96 12.72 1.19
C ASP A 12 -17.67 11.89 -0.08
N ASP A 13 -17.35 12.54 -1.20
CA ASP A 13 -17.16 11.85 -2.49
C ASP A 13 -15.85 11.05 -2.55
N ALA A 14 -14.79 11.51 -1.88
CA ALA A 14 -13.46 10.87 -1.91
C ALA A 14 -13.40 9.54 -1.13
N ASN A 15 -14.33 9.33 -0.17
CA ASN A 15 -14.47 8.10 0.60
C ASN A 15 -15.73 7.30 0.22
N SER A 16 -16.38 7.64 -0.89
CA SER A 16 -17.50 6.86 -1.41
C SER A 16 -17.08 5.40 -1.63
N TYR A 17 -17.97 4.47 -1.27
CA TYR A 17 -17.78 3.03 -1.46
C TYR A 17 -17.38 2.69 -2.92
N ASP A 18 -17.95 3.40 -3.89
CA ASP A 18 -17.66 3.20 -5.31
C ASP A 18 -16.24 3.65 -5.70
N VAL A 19 -15.74 4.76 -5.14
CA VAL A 19 -14.36 5.24 -5.37
C VAL A 19 -13.35 4.23 -4.81
N ASN A 20 -13.61 3.73 -3.60
CA ASN A 20 -12.78 2.69 -2.98
C ASN A 20 -12.79 1.39 -3.80
N LYS A 21 -13.95 0.98 -4.30
CA LYS A 21 -14.07 -0.22 -5.14
C LYS A 21 -13.32 -0.08 -6.47
N GLN A 22 -13.42 1.07 -7.13
CA GLN A 22 -12.68 1.34 -8.35
C GLN A 22 -11.17 1.33 -8.10
N LEU A 23 -10.70 2.01 -7.05
CA LEU A 23 -9.30 2.02 -6.65
C LEU A 23 -8.77 0.60 -6.39
N MET A 24 -9.54 -0.23 -5.69
CA MET A 24 -9.19 -1.63 -5.43
C MET A 24 -9.11 -2.47 -6.72
N GLY A 25 -9.98 -2.23 -7.70
CA GLY A 25 -9.90 -2.85 -9.01
C GLY A 25 -8.64 -2.43 -9.77
N GLU A 26 -8.33 -1.13 -9.78
CA GLU A 26 -7.15 -0.57 -10.45
C GLU A 26 -5.85 -1.09 -9.84
N ILE A 27 -5.73 -1.12 -8.51
CA ILE A 27 -4.51 -1.59 -7.85
C ILE A 27 -4.33 -3.09 -8.00
N SER A 28 -5.40 -3.89 -7.90
CA SER A 28 -5.33 -5.35 -8.08
C SER A 28 -4.89 -5.71 -9.50
N SER A 29 -5.46 -5.06 -10.51
CA SER A 29 -5.06 -5.29 -11.91
C SER A 29 -3.62 -4.89 -12.19
N ASP A 30 -3.10 -3.85 -11.53
CA ASP A 30 -1.72 -3.44 -11.69
C ASP A 30 -0.75 -4.34 -10.92
N PHE A 31 -1.16 -4.78 -9.73
CA PHE A 31 -0.38 -5.66 -8.84
C PHE A 31 -0.02 -6.99 -9.52
N VAL A 32 -0.94 -7.59 -10.28
CA VAL A 32 -0.68 -8.87 -10.98
C VAL A 32 0.56 -8.78 -11.88
N LYS A 33 0.87 -7.62 -12.45
CA LYS A 33 2.01 -7.42 -13.35
C LYS A 33 3.37 -7.40 -12.62
N VAL A 34 3.36 -7.14 -11.33
CA VAL A 34 4.56 -6.96 -10.50
C VAL A 34 4.66 -8.01 -9.38
N ALA A 35 3.64 -8.87 -9.25
CA ALA A 35 3.45 -9.74 -8.09
C ALA A 35 4.66 -10.65 -7.84
N ASP A 36 5.26 -11.20 -8.89
CA ASP A 36 6.42 -12.09 -8.78
C ASP A 36 7.64 -11.39 -8.18
N GLN A 37 7.95 -10.18 -8.65
CA GLN A 37 9.06 -9.39 -8.14
C GLN A 37 8.84 -8.97 -6.70
N LEU A 38 7.59 -8.64 -6.32
CA LEU A 38 7.24 -8.32 -4.93
C LEU A 38 7.32 -9.56 -4.03
N LYS A 39 6.89 -10.72 -4.52
CA LYS A 39 6.98 -12.00 -3.78
C LYS A 39 8.44 -12.38 -3.51
N GLU A 40 9.30 -12.27 -4.51
CA GLU A 40 10.73 -12.54 -4.35
C GLU A 40 11.39 -11.52 -3.41
N ALA A 41 11.09 -10.22 -3.55
CA ALA A 41 11.59 -9.20 -2.63
C ALA A 41 11.14 -9.47 -1.18
N SER A 42 9.88 -9.86 -0.99
CA SER A 42 9.31 -10.24 0.30
C SER A 42 10.09 -11.41 0.92
N TYR A 43 10.35 -12.45 0.14
CA TYR A 43 11.17 -13.59 0.55
C TYR A 43 12.59 -13.18 0.94
N GLN A 44 13.24 -12.32 0.16
CA GLN A 44 14.61 -11.86 0.44
C GLN A 44 14.70 -11.00 1.71
N ILE A 45 13.73 -10.11 1.96
CA ILE A 45 13.67 -9.29 3.18
C ILE A 45 13.64 -10.19 4.42
N ARG A 46 12.78 -11.22 4.42
CA ARG A 46 12.70 -12.19 5.53
C ARG A 46 13.95 -13.03 5.65
N LYS A 47 14.38 -13.65 4.55
CA LYS A 47 15.53 -14.57 4.53
C LYS A 47 16.82 -13.93 5.00
N ARG A 48 17.03 -12.65 4.69
CA ARG A 48 18.21 -11.89 5.11
C ARG A 48 18.10 -11.31 6.52
N GLY A 49 16.96 -11.51 7.19
CA GLY A 49 16.74 -11.05 8.57
C GLY A 49 16.51 -9.54 8.70
N PHE A 50 16.07 -8.87 7.63
CA PHE A 50 15.76 -7.43 7.71
C PHE A 50 14.45 -7.19 8.45
N SER A 51 13.42 -7.98 8.17
CA SER A 51 12.16 -7.98 8.91
C SER A 51 11.33 -9.21 8.56
N ASP A 52 10.53 -9.69 9.51
CA ASP A 52 9.50 -10.70 9.27
C ASP A 52 8.24 -10.11 8.62
N TYR A 53 8.13 -8.78 8.60
CA TYR A 53 6.97 -8.03 8.12
C TYR A 53 7.31 -7.10 6.93
N PRO A 54 7.64 -7.65 5.75
CA PRO A 54 7.75 -6.85 4.52
C PRO A 54 6.48 -6.02 4.25
N VAL A 55 6.66 -4.77 3.87
CA VAL A 55 5.56 -3.89 3.45
C VAL A 55 5.95 -3.25 2.14
N PHE A 56 5.07 -3.27 1.16
CA PHE A 56 5.29 -2.60 -0.12
C PHE A 56 4.43 -1.36 -0.22
N VAL A 57 4.93 -0.31 -0.85
CA VAL A 57 4.18 0.94 -1.04
C VAL A 57 3.81 1.07 -2.51
N ALA A 58 2.51 1.17 -2.81
CA ALA A 58 2.02 1.50 -4.14
C ALA A 58 1.61 2.97 -4.20
N SER A 59 2.21 3.73 -5.10
CA SER A 59 1.88 5.15 -5.29
C SER A 59 2.07 5.63 -6.72
N ARG A 60 1.18 6.52 -7.18
CA ARG A 60 1.33 7.25 -8.47
C ARG A 60 2.10 8.57 -8.34
N ARG A 61 2.40 8.97 -7.11
CA ARG A 61 3.17 10.17 -6.77
C ARG A 61 4.39 9.79 -5.96
N GLU A 62 5.36 10.69 -5.88
CA GLU A 62 6.47 10.49 -4.96
C GLU A 62 5.97 10.53 -3.51
N VAL A 63 6.36 9.50 -2.75
CA VAL A 63 6.10 9.38 -1.33
C VAL A 63 7.41 9.12 -0.60
N PRO A 64 7.67 9.78 0.54
CA PRO A 64 8.93 9.65 1.26
C PRO A 64 8.92 8.41 2.18
N VAL A 65 8.52 7.25 1.66
CA VAL A 65 8.51 5.98 2.40
C VAL A 65 8.90 4.84 1.46
N GLY A 66 9.75 3.94 1.94
CA GLY A 66 10.29 2.83 1.18
C GLY A 66 11.30 3.24 0.10
N GLN A 67 11.96 2.23 -0.46
CA GLN A 67 12.92 2.35 -1.54
C GLN A 67 12.29 1.87 -2.85
N LEU A 68 12.45 2.62 -3.94
CA LEU A 68 11.92 2.22 -5.25
C LEU A 68 12.44 0.84 -5.64
N LEU A 69 11.50 -0.07 -5.92
CA LEU A 69 11.79 -1.43 -6.37
C LEU A 69 11.40 -1.59 -7.85
N ILE A 70 10.22 -1.09 -8.21
CA ILE A 70 9.69 -1.12 -9.58
C ILE A 70 9.07 0.25 -9.86
N GLY A 71 9.64 0.99 -10.81
CA GLY A 71 9.08 2.22 -11.33
C GLY A 71 7.83 1.97 -12.17
N ALA A 72 6.98 2.99 -12.28
CA ALA A 72 5.90 2.96 -13.24
C ALA A 72 6.44 2.67 -14.65
N THR A 73 5.70 1.89 -15.43
CA THR A 73 5.99 1.46 -16.81
C THR A 73 7.10 0.43 -17.02
N GLU A 74 7.78 -0.02 -15.96
CA GLU A 74 8.85 -1.03 -16.08
C GLU A 74 8.33 -2.42 -16.45
N LEU A 75 7.14 -2.80 -15.95
CA LEU A 75 6.47 -4.07 -16.20
C LEU A 75 5.03 -3.84 -16.68
N GLU A 76 4.82 -2.81 -17.51
CA GLU A 76 3.49 -2.35 -17.96
C GLU A 76 2.56 -1.90 -16.81
N ASN A 77 3.12 -1.76 -15.61
CA ASN A 77 2.49 -1.25 -14.40
C ASN A 77 2.32 0.27 -14.49
N LYS A 78 1.29 0.79 -13.84
CA LYS A 78 0.98 2.22 -13.77
C LYS A 78 1.40 2.85 -12.45
N TRP A 79 1.68 2.03 -11.43
CA TRP A 79 2.04 2.47 -10.10
C TRP A 79 3.53 2.24 -9.83
N ASN A 80 4.15 3.13 -9.05
CA ASN A 80 5.45 2.82 -8.47
C ASN A 80 5.25 1.88 -7.28
N TYR A 81 6.07 0.84 -7.21
CA TYR A 81 6.14 -0.07 -6.07
C TYR A 81 7.48 0.11 -5.36
N LYS A 82 7.41 0.41 -4.07
CA LYS A 82 8.58 0.58 -3.21
C LYS A 82 8.63 -0.52 -2.17
N ALA A 83 9.83 -1.02 -1.86
CA ALA A 83 10.07 -1.98 -0.79
C ALA A 83 10.30 -1.26 0.53
N SER A 84 9.70 -1.78 1.60
CA SER A 84 9.80 -1.31 2.97
C SER A 84 9.48 -2.48 3.93
N PHE A 85 9.36 -2.20 5.21
CA PHE A 85 8.98 -3.13 6.26
C PHE A 85 8.42 -2.36 7.46
N VAL A 86 7.72 -3.07 8.35
CA VAL A 86 6.94 -2.45 9.44
C VAL A 86 7.73 -1.46 10.29
N ASP A 87 9.01 -1.71 10.56
CA ASP A 87 9.85 -0.82 11.37
C ASP A 87 9.95 0.58 10.78
N GLU A 88 10.00 0.74 9.46
CA GLU A 88 10.02 2.07 8.82
C GLU A 88 8.69 2.81 9.07
N PHE A 89 7.55 2.10 9.04
CA PHE A 89 6.24 2.68 9.31
C PHE A 89 6.08 3.12 10.77
N ILE A 90 6.65 2.36 11.70
CA ILE A 90 6.69 2.71 13.12
C ILE A 90 7.59 3.93 13.34
N GLN A 91 8.81 3.92 12.78
CA GLN A 91 9.77 5.03 12.89
C GLN A 91 9.23 6.34 12.31
N ARG A 92 8.44 6.26 11.24
CA ARG A 92 7.78 7.41 10.61
C ARG A 92 6.44 7.80 11.26
N ALA A 93 6.04 7.12 12.34
CA ALA A 93 4.76 7.32 13.03
C ALA A 93 3.53 7.15 12.11
N LEU A 94 3.63 6.31 11.08
CA LEU A 94 2.51 5.90 10.23
C LEU A 94 1.66 4.79 10.88
N ILE A 95 2.25 4.06 11.83
CA ILE A 95 1.56 3.17 12.75
C ILE A 95 1.85 3.69 14.16
N GLY A 96 0.82 4.05 14.91
CA GLY A 96 0.96 4.48 16.30
C GLY A 96 1.48 3.34 17.18
N PRO A 97 2.29 3.62 18.21
CA PRO A 97 2.93 2.59 19.04
C PRO A 97 1.90 1.65 19.68
N GLU A 98 0.74 2.15 20.09
CA GLU A 98 -0.36 1.34 20.64
C GLU A 98 -1.05 0.44 19.60
N SER A 99 -0.89 0.72 18.31
CA SER A 99 -1.51 -0.05 17.22
C SER A 99 -0.58 -1.10 16.62
N VAL A 100 0.70 -1.12 17.00
CA VAL A 100 1.71 -2.02 16.43
C VAL A 100 1.37 -3.48 16.67
N GLU A 101 0.99 -3.83 17.90
CA GLU A 101 0.66 -5.22 18.24
C GLU A 101 -0.56 -5.70 17.45
N LEU A 102 -1.63 -4.91 17.44
CA LEU A 102 -2.83 -5.20 16.65
C LEU A 102 -2.53 -5.33 15.15
N TRP A 103 -1.67 -4.47 14.61
CA TRP A 103 -1.26 -4.57 13.20
C TRP A 103 -0.53 -5.88 12.93
N LYS A 104 0.39 -6.29 13.81
CA LYS A 104 1.14 -7.55 13.69
C LYS A 104 0.23 -8.78 13.82
N GLU A 105 -0.75 -8.75 14.72
CA GLU A 105 -1.74 -9.82 14.86
C GLU A 105 -2.60 -10.00 13.60
N ASN A 106 -2.87 -8.91 12.87
CA ASN A 106 -3.64 -8.93 11.63
C ASN A 106 -2.77 -9.06 10.37
N TYR A 107 -1.45 -9.23 10.54
CA TYR A 107 -0.54 -9.40 9.42
C TYR A 107 -0.68 -10.78 8.78
N LYS A 108 -0.95 -10.82 7.47
CA LYS A 108 -1.13 -12.08 6.74
C LYS A 108 0.19 -12.73 6.34
N THR A 109 0.15 -14.06 6.15
CA THR A 109 1.32 -14.85 5.71
C THR A 109 1.98 -14.23 4.48
N PRO A 110 3.25 -13.80 4.56
CA PRO A 110 3.90 -13.04 3.50
C PRO A 110 4.41 -13.90 2.33
N ASP A 111 4.26 -15.23 2.43
CA ASP A 111 4.43 -16.18 1.32
C ASP A 111 3.16 -16.30 0.45
N GLU A 112 1.99 -15.99 1.01
CA GLU A 112 0.68 -16.10 0.36
C GLU A 112 0.09 -14.73 -0.02
N TYR A 113 0.35 -13.70 0.80
CA TYR A 113 -0.19 -12.36 0.62
C TYR A 113 0.92 -11.31 0.57
N CYS A 114 0.73 -10.30 -0.29
CA CYS A 114 1.48 -9.07 -0.25
C CYS A 114 0.80 -8.08 0.72
N CYS A 115 1.54 -7.56 1.70
CA CYS A 115 1.12 -6.40 2.49
C CYS A 115 1.44 -5.13 1.71
N LEU A 116 0.42 -4.47 1.18
CA LEU A 116 0.54 -3.29 0.32
C LEU A 116 -0.04 -2.06 1.00
N PHE A 117 0.78 -1.05 1.23
CA PHE A 117 0.34 0.28 1.63
C PHE A 117 0.07 1.14 0.39
N VAL A 118 -1.21 1.36 0.08
CA VAL A 118 -1.65 2.09 -1.12
C VAL A 118 -1.81 3.56 -0.76
N VAL A 119 -1.21 4.45 -1.56
CA VAL A 119 -1.36 5.91 -1.44
C VAL A 119 -1.93 6.49 -2.73
N HIS A 120 -3.16 7.02 -2.66
CA HIS A 120 -3.87 7.57 -3.81
C HIS A 120 -4.75 8.78 -3.42
N GLY A 121 -4.39 9.97 -3.91
CA GLY A 121 -5.04 11.20 -3.45
C GLY A 121 -4.91 11.33 -1.93
N ASP A 122 -6.06 11.45 -1.25
CA ASP A 122 -6.19 11.51 0.21
C ASP A 122 -6.33 10.13 0.87
N PHE A 123 -6.47 9.06 0.07
CA PHE A 123 -6.51 7.69 0.58
C PHE A 123 -5.09 7.17 0.86
N ALA A 124 -4.90 6.65 2.07
CA ALA A 124 -3.72 5.89 2.46
C ALA A 124 -4.13 4.72 3.37
N GLY A 125 -3.73 3.50 3.04
CA GLY A 125 -4.12 2.34 3.84
C GLY A 125 -3.42 1.04 3.48
N PHE A 126 -3.40 0.12 4.43
CA PHE A 126 -2.91 -1.24 4.22
C PHE A 126 -3.96 -2.11 3.55
N VAL A 127 -3.55 -2.84 2.53
CA VAL A 127 -4.34 -3.82 1.79
C VAL A 127 -3.53 -5.09 1.70
N TYR A 128 -4.19 -6.24 1.84
CA TYR A 128 -3.56 -7.54 1.60
C TYR A 128 -4.08 -8.13 0.30
N ILE A 129 -3.20 -8.27 -0.68
CA ILE A 129 -3.53 -8.87 -1.98
C ILE A 129 -2.85 -10.24 -2.05
N PRO A 130 -3.58 -11.34 -2.32
CA PRO A 130 -2.96 -12.65 -2.50
C PRO A 130 -2.04 -12.62 -3.72
N TYR A 131 -0.88 -13.27 -3.63
CA TYR A 131 -0.07 -13.50 -4.82
C TYR A 131 -0.82 -14.42 -5.79
N PRO A 132 -0.72 -14.20 -7.11
CA PRO A 132 -1.25 -15.14 -8.09
C PRO A 132 -0.68 -16.55 -7.85
N GLU A 133 -1.52 -17.55 -8.05
CA GLU A 133 -1.07 -18.94 -8.19
C GLU A 133 -0.58 -19.14 -9.63
N ASP A 134 0.49 -19.92 -9.80
CA ASP A 134 0.99 -20.37 -11.11
C ASP A 134 -0.05 -21.22 -11.87
#